data_AF-A0A356X0C0-F1
#
_entry.id   AF-A0A356X0C0-F1
#
_cell.length_a   1.000
_cell.length_b   1.000
_cell.length_c   1.000
_cell.angle_alpha   90.00
_cell.angle_beta   90.00
_cell.angle_gamma   90.00
#
_symmetry.space_group_name_H-M   'P 1'
#
loop_
_entity.id
_entity.type
_entity.pdbx_description
1 polymer ?
#
loop_
_entity_poly.entity_id
_entity_poly.type
_entity_poly.pdbx_seq_one_letter_code
_entity_poly.pdbx_strand_id
1 'polypeptide(L)'
;GVDTDCGGEYQSNAIKALKQGLITEADIDRALINMFTIRMKLGEFDPAPKVPYSGIKPNVINDPSHNELAMEIATKTPVLLKNEKSTTTGEKVLPFNPKNIQKIAVLGPHADKIELGDYSGPVEDSLQSTPLDGIRQFIDDHGFDIEVVHAEGGNTESRNDFFTPTGFRTVDTNGAITEYDATNYVDAADGLITASRFGRTMIRGIKDGDWVAYSGVNMTNLDSLIIDFNIATNGGSVEIRVDAPTGNIIAGTTVETDKEGNFFGRSDTFPLKVNTLGITGPRDLYFVFREPETPATDKATLDVAKSADVAILFVGTDQSTGREESDRFSLKLPGNQEELIKAVAEVNPNTIVVMQTMGMVEVEGFKNDPNIPGMIFTGYNGQAQGIAMAKILFGEVNPGGKTPLTWYKSVNDLPDFNDYHLRKGPENNGR
;
A
#
# COMPACT_ATOMS: atom_id res chain seq x y z
N GLY A 1 -27.64 4.53 22.57
CA GLY A 1 -27.09 5.34 21.46
C GLY A 1 -26.30 4.41 20.59
N VAL A 2 -25.31 3.76 21.21
CA VAL A 2 -24.82 2.45 20.83
C VAL A 2 -25.62 1.41 21.63
N ASP A 3 -26.15 0.38 20.96
CA ASP A 3 -27.05 -0.63 21.56
C ASP A 3 -26.35 -1.98 21.81
N THR A 4 -25.22 -2.21 21.13
CA THR A 4 -24.36 -3.38 21.29
C THR A 4 -22.90 -2.98 21.12
N ASP A 5 -22.01 -3.66 21.83
CA ASP A 5 -20.56 -3.51 21.73
C ASP A 5 -19.98 -4.83 21.20
N CYS A 6 -19.12 -4.75 20.18
CA CYS A 6 -18.39 -5.91 19.67
C CYS A 6 -17.19 -6.27 20.57
N GLY A 7 -16.82 -5.39 21.49
CA GLY A 7 -15.82 -5.61 22.53
C GLY A 7 -16.41 -6.12 23.85
N GLY A 8 -15.73 -5.76 24.94
CA GLY A 8 -16.07 -6.15 26.30
C GLY A 8 -16.44 -4.98 27.22
N GLU A 9 -16.61 -3.78 26.67
CA GLU A 9 -16.77 -2.56 27.47
C GLU A 9 -18.08 -2.58 28.26
N TYR A 10 -19.18 -3.00 27.65
CA TYR A 10 -20.48 -3.04 28.32
C TYR A 10 -20.55 -4.15 29.37
N GLN A 11 -20.01 -5.32 29.07
CA GLN A 11 -19.90 -6.46 29.99
C GLN A 11 -19.09 -6.09 31.22
N SER A 12 -18.04 -5.27 31.04
CA SER A 12 -17.13 -4.87 32.12
C SER A 12 -17.66 -3.68 32.94
N ASN A 13 -18.33 -2.72 32.30
CA ASN A 13 -18.56 -1.39 32.89
C ASN A 13 -20.03 -1.00 33.08
N ALA A 14 -21.00 -1.59 32.36
CA ALA A 14 -22.38 -1.07 32.35
C ALA A 14 -23.04 -1.07 33.74
N ILE A 15 -22.86 -2.15 34.52
CA ILE A 15 -23.43 -2.23 35.89
C ILE A 15 -22.79 -1.20 36.82
N LYS A 16 -21.49 -0.93 36.67
CA LYS A 16 -20.79 0.09 37.46
C LYS A 16 -21.29 1.49 37.08
N ALA A 17 -21.43 1.77 35.79
CA ALA A 17 -21.98 3.03 35.29
C ALA A 17 -23.41 3.27 35.80
N LEU A 18 -24.26 2.24 35.81
CA LEU A 18 -25.61 2.31 36.38
C LEU A 18 -25.58 2.62 37.88
N LYS A 19 -24.74 1.92 38.66
CA LYS A 19 -24.57 2.19 40.10
C LYS A 19 -24.07 3.59 40.41
N GLN A 20 -23.30 4.17 39.50
CA GLN A 20 -22.80 5.54 39.60
C GLN A 20 -23.80 6.60 39.08
N GLY A 21 -24.93 6.18 38.51
CA GLY A 21 -25.94 7.08 37.94
C GLY A 21 -25.52 7.73 36.61
N LEU A 22 -24.48 7.19 35.94
CA LEU A 22 -24.02 7.68 34.63
C LEU A 22 -24.94 7.23 33.49
N ILE A 23 -25.67 6.14 33.70
CA ILE A 23 -26.74 5.64 32.83
C ILE A 23 -27.93 5.24 33.70
N THR A 24 -29.11 5.15 33.07
CA THR A 24 -30.34 4.70 33.75
C THR A 24 -30.76 3.31 33.28
N GLU A 25 -31.66 2.65 34.03
CA GLU A 25 -32.28 1.41 33.55
C GLU A 25 -33.03 1.63 32.23
N ALA A 26 -33.66 2.79 32.05
CA ALA A 26 -34.33 3.13 30.79
C ALA A 26 -33.38 3.18 29.58
N ASP A 27 -32.11 3.55 29.78
CA ASP A 27 -31.10 3.49 28.72
C ASP A 27 -30.79 2.05 28.31
N ILE A 28 -30.71 1.15 29.29
CA ILE A 28 -30.49 -0.28 29.11
C ILE A 28 -31.71 -0.91 28.41
N ASP A 29 -32.92 -0.61 28.90
CA ASP A 29 -34.17 -1.10 28.32
C ASP A 29 -34.30 -0.69 26.86
N ARG A 30 -33.96 0.55 26.51
CA ARG A 30 -33.98 1.00 25.11
C ARG A 30 -33.04 0.19 24.23
N ALA A 31 -31.80 -0.05 24.67
CA ALA A 31 -30.83 -0.86 23.92
C ALA A 31 -31.34 -2.30 23.74
N LEU A 32 -31.90 -2.88 24.81
CA LEU A 32 -32.51 -4.21 24.77
C LEU A 32 -33.70 -4.27 23.80
N ILE A 33 -34.61 -3.29 23.85
CA ILE A 33 -35.74 -3.21 22.94
C ILE A 33 -35.27 -3.17 21.48
N ASN A 34 -34.27 -2.37 21.15
CA ASN A 34 -33.73 -2.28 19.79
C ASN A 34 -33.11 -3.62 19.34
N MET A 35 -32.24 -4.21 20.17
CA MET A 35 -31.59 -5.49 19.88
C MET A 35 -32.59 -6.63 19.73
N PHE A 36 -33.53 -6.77 20.66
CA PHE A 36 -34.56 -7.82 20.60
C PHE A 36 -35.54 -7.58 19.45
N THR A 37 -35.84 -6.34 19.08
CA THR A 37 -36.66 -6.05 17.90
C THR A 37 -36.01 -6.59 16.63
N ILE A 38 -34.70 -6.42 16.48
CA ILE A 38 -33.96 -6.97 15.32
C ILE A 38 -33.99 -8.50 15.37
N ARG A 39 -33.69 -9.12 16.53
CA ARG A 39 -33.72 -10.58 16.71
C ARG A 39 -35.10 -11.18 16.41
N MET A 40 -36.17 -10.51 16.85
CA MET A 40 -37.55 -10.88 16.53
C MET A 40 -37.86 -10.73 15.03
N LYS A 41 -37.44 -9.64 14.38
CA LYS A 41 -37.59 -9.47 12.92
C LYS A 41 -36.83 -10.50 12.11
N LEU A 42 -35.70 -10.96 12.64
CA LEU A 42 -34.92 -12.08 12.11
C LEU A 42 -35.51 -13.44 12.52
N GLY A 43 -36.73 -13.50 13.08
CA GLY A 43 -37.40 -14.75 13.40
C GLY A 43 -36.66 -15.65 14.39
N GLU A 44 -35.71 -15.13 15.17
CA GLU A 44 -34.89 -15.93 16.08
C GLU A 44 -35.73 -16.70 17.11
N PHE A 45 -36.90 -16.13 17.47
CA PHE A 45 -37.84 -16.72 18.41
C PHE A 45 -39.03 -17.42 17.73
N ASP A 46 -39.09 -17.42 16.40
CA ASP A 46 -40.16 -18.06 15.63
C ASP A 46 -39.85 -19.55 15.36
N PRO A 47 -40.88 -20.41 15.22
CA PRO A 47 -40.68 -21.78 14.78
C PRO A 47 -39.96 -21.83 13.42
N ALA A 48 -38.96 -22.69 13.28
CA ALA A 48 -38.12 -22.78 12.08
C ALA A 48 -38.90 -22.74 10.75
N PRO A 49 -40.04 -23.45 10.55
CA PRO A 49 -40.79 -23.40 9.30
C PRO A 49 -41.33 -22.02 8.89
N LYS A 50 -41.37 -21.05 9.81
CA LYS A 50 -41.82 -19.67 9.55
C LYS A 50 -40.67 -18.71 9.23
N VAL A 51 -39.43 -19.14 9.47
CA VAL A 51 -38.22 -18.31 9.33
C VAL A 51 -37.62 -18.55 7.94
N PRO A 52 -37.58 -17.57 7.02
CA PRO A 52 -37.17 -17.78 5.63
C PRO A 52 -35.77 -18.39 5.45
N TYR A 53 -34.88 -18.15 6.40
CA TYR A 53 -33.46 -18.55 6.35
C TYR A 53 -33.13 -19.80 7.17
N SER A 54 -34.09 -20.37 7.93
CA SER A 54 -33.86 -21.60 8.73
C SER A 54 -33.60 -22.85 7.86
N GLY A 55 -34.05 -22.81 6.60
CA GLY A 55 -33.87 -23.87 5.62
C GLY A 55 -32.50 -23.87 4.95
N ILE A 56 -31.71 -22.79 5.09
CA ILE A 56 -30.39 -22.68 4.48
C ILE A 56 -29.47 -23.74 5.10
N LYS A 57 -28.81 -24.50 4.23
CA LYS A 57 -27.93 -25.61 4.61
C LYS A 57 -26.49 -25.27 4.24
N PRO A 58 -25.47 -25.75 4.98
CA PRO A 58 -24.07 -25.45 4.68
C PRO A 58 -23.62 -25.83 3.26
N ASN A 59 -24.30 -26.75 2.57
CA ASN A 59 -23.98 -27.13 1.20
C ASN A 59 -24.29 -26.04 0.15
N VAL A 60 -24.91 -24.91 0.53
CA VAL A 60 -25.03 -23.74 -0.36
C VAL A 60 -23.73 -22.91 -0.40
N ILE A 61 -22.80 -23.16 0.53
CA ILE A 61 -21.44 -22.61 0.45
C ILE A 61 -20.82 -23.16 -0.84
N ASN A 62 -20.29 -22.27 -1.68
CA ASN A 62 -19.75 -22.59 -3.00
C ASN A 62 -20.76 -23.25 -3.96
N ASP A 63 -22.07 -23.01 -3.77
CA ASP A 63 -23.07 -23.34 -4.79
C ASP A 63 -22.63 -22.79 -6.17
N PRO A 64 -22.74 -23.57 -7.26
CA PRO A 64 -22.31 -23.12 -8.58
C PRO A 64 -22.85 -21.74 -8.98
N SER A 65 -24.07 -21.40 -8.58
CA SER A 65 -24.65 -20.08 -8.87
C SER A 65 -23.94 -18.92 -8.15
N HIS A 66 -23.37 -19.16 -6.96
CA HIS A 66 -22.55 -18.16 -6.26
C HIS A 66 -21.19 -17.99 -6.95
N ASN A 67 -20.59 -19.07 -7.42
CA ASN A 67 -19.32 -19.03 -8.16
C ASN A 67 -19.48 -18.33 -9.52
N GLU A 68 -20.59 -18.57 -10.23
CA GLU A 68 -20.96 -17.88 -11.46
C GLU A 68 -21.15 -16.38 -11.21
N LEU A 69 -21.84 -16.00 -10.13
CA LEU A 69 -21.99 -14.59 -9.75
C LEU A 69 -20.64 -13.94 -9.41
N ALA A 70 -19.75 -14.64 -8.72
CA ALA A 70 -18.40 -14.15 -8.43
C ALA A 70 -17.61 -13.89 -9.72
N MET A 71 -17.70 -14.79 -10.71
CA MET A 71 -17.11 -14.61 -12.05
C MET A 71 -17.74 -13.44 -12.80
N GLU A 72 -19.06 -13.29 -12.75
CA GLU A 72 -19.77 -12.17 -13.38
C GLU A 72 -19.31 -10.83 -12.80
N ILE A 73 -19.20 -10.73 -11.47
CA ILE A 73 -18.72 -9.52 -10.80
C ILE A 73 -17.26 -9.27 -11.21
N ALA A 74 -16.40 -10.28 -11.12
CA ALA A 74 -14.98 -10.14 -11.42
C ALA A 74 -14.67 -9.75 -12.87
N THR A 75 -15.57 -10.04 -13.81
CA THR A 75 -15.45 -9.61 -15.22
C THR A 75 -16.05 -8.24 -15.51
N LYS A 76 -17.00 -7.77 -14.69
CA LYS A 76 -17.70 -6.49 -14.91
C LYS A 76 -17.13 -5.31 -14.13
N THR A 77 -16.55 -5.55 -12.95
CA THR A 77 -16.02 -4.50 -12.08
C THR A 77 -14.70 -3.87 -12.53
N PRO A 78 -13.77 -4.55 -13.26
CA PRO A 78 -12.53 -3.92 -13.69
C PRO A 78 -12.78 -2.68 -14.56
N VAL A 79 -11.91 -1.69 -14.41
CA VAL A 79 -11.97 -0.40 -15.08
C VAL A 79 -10.82 -0.30 -16.08
N LEU A 80 -11.14 -0.19 -17.36
CA LEU A 80 -10.15 0.10 -18.40
C LEU A 80 -9.80 1.59 -18.36
N LEU A 81 -8.63 1.93 -17.84
CA LEU A 81 -8.16 3.30 -17.67
C LEU A 81 -7.46 3.84 -18.91
N LYS A 82 -6.73 2.98 -19.63
CA LYS A 82 -6.00 3.33 -20.86
C LYS A 82 -6.12 2.19 -21.87
N ASN A 83 -6.37 2.54 -23.13
CA ASN A 83 -6.34 1.60 -24.26
C ASN A 83 -6.02 2.35 -25.56
N GLU A 84 -4.73 2.65 -25.70
CA GLU A 84 -4.13 3.36 -26.82
C GLU A 84 -3.51 2.38 -27.83
N LYS A 85 -3.02 2.94 -28.93
CA LYS A 85 -2.31 2.17 -29.95
C LYS A 85 -0.87 1.97 -29.52
N SER A 86 -0.35 0.77 -29.76
CA SER A 86 1.08 0.48 -29.65
C SER A 86 1.88 1.37 -30.60
N THR A 87 3.00 1.88 -30.10
CA THR A 87 3.94 2.72 -30.86
C THR A 87 4.66 1.95 -31.96
N THR A 88 4.78 0.63 -31.84
CA THR A 88 5.47 -0.22 -32.81
C THR A 88 4.56 -0.74 -33.91
N THR A 89 3.31 -1.10 -33.57
CA THR A 89 2.38 -1.70 -34.54
C THR A 89 1.35 -0.69 -35.08
N GLY A 90 1.06 0.39 -34.36
CA GLY A 90 -0.03 1.31 -34.69
C GLY A 90 -1.45 0.75 -34.47
N GLU A 91 -1.54 -0.46 -33.90
CA GLU A 91 -2.77 -1.15 -33.54
C GLU A 91 -2.98 -1.15 -32.01
N LYS A 92 -4.21 -1.41 -31.57
CA LYS A 92 -4.47 -1.57 -30.13
C LYS A 92 -3.93 -2.91 -29.66
N VAL A 93 -3.26 -2.91 -28.51
CA VAL A 93 -2.79 -4.15 -27.88
C VAL A 93 -3.96 -4.90 -27.22
N LEU A 94 -4.91 -4.19 -26.61
CA LEU A 94 -6.10 -4.78 -25.99
C LEU A 94 -7.36 -4.63 -26.87
N PRO A 95 -8.18 -5.70 -27.01
CA PRO A 95 -7.93 -7.06 -26.52
C PRO A 95 -6.83 -7.77 -27.34
N PHE A 96 -6.16 -8.74 -26.72
CA PHE A 96 -5.16 -9.59 -27.35
C PHE A 96 -5.75 -10.35 -28.53
N ASN A 97 -5.05 -10.29 -29.66
CA ASN A 97 -5.33 -11.15 -30.80
C ASN A 97 -4.38 -12.36 -30.75
N PRO A 98 -4.87 -13.57 -30.44
CA PRO A 98 -4.03 -14.76 -30.30
C PRO A 98 -3.31 -15.15 -31.60
N LYS A 99 -3.72 -14.61 -32.75
CA LYS A 99 -3.03 -14.83 -34.04
C LYS A 99 -1.75 -14.02 -34.19
N ASN A 100 -1.60 -12.95 -33.41
CA ASN A 100 -0.51 -11.98 -33.53
C ASN A 100 0.45 -12.04 -32.34
N ILE A 101 0.23 -12.95 -31.39
CA ILE A 101 1.00 -13.10 -30.16
C ILE A 101 1.49 -14.54 -30.12
N GLN A 102 2.79 -14.71 -29.95
CA GLN A 102 3.45 -16.00 -29.73
C GLN A 102 3.97 -16.11 -28.30
N LYS A 103 4.27 -14.98 -27.64
CA LYS A 103 4.82 -14.96 -26.29
C LYS A 103 4.26 -13.82 -25.45
N ILE A 104 3.83 -14.15 -24.24
CA ILE A 104 3.36 -13.20 -23.22
C ILE A 104 4.28 -13.27 -22.01
N ALA A 105 4.81 -12.13 -21.57
CA ALA A 105 5.47 -11.99 -20.29
C ALA A 105 4.48 -11.55 -19.22
N VAL A 106 4.30 -12.35 -18.17
CA VAL A 106 3.46 -12.02 -17.01
C VAL A 106 4.38 -11.68 -15.85
N LEU A 107 4.35 -10.43 -15.41
CA LEU A 107 5.34 -9.84 -14.52
C LEU A 107 4.70 -9.13 -13.32
N GLY A 108 5.49 -8.80 -12.30
CA GLY A 108 5.06 -8.01 -11.15
C GLY A 108 4.73 -8.85 -9.91
N PRO A 109 4.75 -8.23 -8.71
CA PRO A 109 4.56 -8.93 -7.44
C PRO A 109 3.15 -9.51 -7.23
N HIS A 110 2.16 -9.09 -8.05
CA HIS A 110 0.80 -9.61 -7.99
C HIS A 110 0.49 -10.61 -9.12
N ALA A 111 1.47 -10.96 -9.96
CA ALA A 111 1.27 -11.86 -11.09
C ALA A 111 0.84 -13.27 -10.68
N ASP A 112 1.45 -13.81 -9.63
CA ASP A 112 1.20 -15.17 -9.13
C ASP A 112 0.71 -15.16 -7.67
N LYS A 113 -0.13 -14.17 -7.33
CA LYS A 113 -0.66 -13.99 -5.97
C LYS A 113 -2.18 -13.87 -5.97
N ILE A 114 -2.81 -14.49 -4.97
CA ILE A 114 -4.22 -14.28 -4.64
C ILE A 114 -4.31 -13.16 -3.60
N GLU A 115 -4.82 -12.00 -4.00
CA GLU A 115 -5.05 -10.88 -3.09
C GLU A 115 -6.55 -10.56 -2.99
N LEU A 116 -7.13 -10.86 -1.83
CA LEU A 116 -8.57 -10.75 -1.57
C LEU A 116 -8.92 -9.54 -0.70
N GLY A 117 -7.93 -8.93 -0.03
CA GLY A 117 -8.17 -7.87 0.92
C GLY A 117 -8.60 -8.35 2.31
N ASP A 118 -8.82 -7.39 3.19
CA ASP A 118 -9.10 -7.62 4.60
C ASP A 118 -10.49 -8.24 4.76
N TYR A 119 -10.71 -8.95 5.87
CA TYR A 119 -11.98 -9.63 6.17
C TYR A 119 -12.46 -10.69 5.17
N SER A 120 -11.65 -11.05 4.18
CA SER A 120 -12.00 -12.10 3.23
C SER A 120 -12.02 -13.48 3.89
N GLY A 121 -13.07 -14.25 3.59
CA GLY A 121 -13.17 -15.64 4.01
C GLY A 121 -12.22 -16.55 3.21
N PRO A 122 -11.93 -17.76 3.71
CA PRO A 122 -11.14 -18.73 2.96
C PRO A 122 -11.88 -19.14 1.68
N VAL A 123 -11.12 -19.29 0.60
CA VAL A 123 -11.60 -19.76 -0.71
C VAL A 123 -11.01 -21.15 -0.95
N GLU A 124 -11.79 -22.06 -1.50
CA GLU A 124 -11.28 -23.38 -1.91
C GLU A 124 -10.27 -23.24 -3.04
N ASP A 125 -9.19 -24.02 -3.01
CA ASP A 125 -8.09 -23.94 -4.00
C ASP A 125 -8.58 -24.06 -5.44
N SER A 126 -9.58 -24.89 -5.71
CA SER A 126 -10.16 -25.07 -7.05
C SER A 126 -10.99 -23.88 -7.56
N LEU A 127 -11.32 -22.93 -6.68
CA LEU A 127 -12.14 -21.75 -6.97
C LEU A 127 -11.34 -20.44 -6.99
N GLN A 128 -10.06 -20.49 -6.66
CA GLN A 128 -9.14 -19.37 -6.77
C GLN A 128 -8.21 -19.52 -7.97
N SER A 129 -7.82 -18.40 -8.57
CA SER A 129 -6.91 -18.36 -9.71
C SER A 129 -6.06 -17.11 -9.66
N THR A 130 -4.73 -17.28 -9.65
CA THR A 130 -3.80 -16.15 -9.80
C THR A 130 -3.91 -15.61 -11.23
N PRO A 131 -3.52 -14.35 -11.49
CA PRO A 131 -3.48 -13.84 -12.85
C PRO A 131 -2.64 -14.70 -13.81
N LEU A 132 -1.49 -15.19 -13.37
CA LEU A 132 -0.64 -16.10 -14.13
C LEU A 132 -1.37 -17.41 -14.48
N ASP A 133 -1.97 -18.06 -13.49
CA ASP A 133 -2.70 -19.31 -13.69
C ASP A 133 -3.91 -19.11 -14.59
N GLY A 134 -4.64 -18.02 -14.39
CA GLY A 134 -5.81 -17.69 -15.20
C GLY A 134 -5.48 -17.47 -16.66
N ILE A 135 -4.37 -16.79 -16.97
CA ILE A 135 -3.89 -16.58 -18.34
C ILE A 135 -3.45 -17.91 -18.97
N ARG A 136 -2.68 -18.73 -18.25
CA ARG A 136 -2.23 -20.06 -18.73
C ARG A 136 -3.43 -20.96 -19.02
N GLN A 137 -4.34 -21.09 -18.05
CA GLN A 137 -5.53 -21.91 -18.19
C GLN A 137 -6.39 -21.44 -19.37
N PHE A 138 -6.57 -20.12 -19.55
CA PHE A 138 -7.33 -19.59 -20.68
C PHE A 138 -6.70 -19.95 -22.03
N ILE A 139 -5.37 -19.85 -22.14
CA ILE A 139 -4.62 -20.22 -23.35
C ILE A 139 -4.79 -21.71 -23.66
N ASP A 140 -4.65 -22.56 -22.64
CA ASP A 140 -4.78 -24.02 -22.76
C ASP A 140 -6.21 -24.43 -23.16
N ASP A 141 -7.22 -23.88 -22.48
CA ASP A 141 -8.65 -24.18 -22.71
C ASP A 141 -9.09 -23.82 -24.15
N HIS A 142 -8.45 -22.80 -24.74
CA HIS A 142 -8.71 -22.36 -26.12
C HIS A 142 -7.77 -22.98 -27.17
N GLY A 143 -6.75 -23.72 -26.74
CA GLY A 143 -5.75 -24.33 -27.63
C GLY A 143 -4.91 -23.32 -28.40
N PHE A 144 -4.57 -22.18 -27.77
CA PHE A 144 -3.69 -21.19 -28.38
C PHE A 144 -2.23 -21.60 -28.25
N ASP A 145 -1.45 -21.45 -29.33
CA ASP A 145 0.00 -21.69 -29.34
C ASP A 145 0.74 -20.43 -28.88
N ILE A 146 0.62 -20.13 -27.58
CA ILE A 146 1.20 -18.94 -26.93
C ILE A 146 2.04 -19.37 -25.74
N GLU A 147 3.33 -19.01 -25.75
CA GLU A 147 4.24 -19.22 -24.61
C GLU A 147 3.99 -18.16 -23.52
N VAL A 148 3.83 -18.60 -22.27
CA VAL A 148 3.73 -17.71 -21.10
C VAL A 148 5.01 -17.81 -20.28
N VAL A 149 5.75 -16.71 -20.22
CA VAL A 149 6.96 -16.56 -19.37
C VAL A 149 6.66 -15.66 -18.18
N HIS A 150 7.30 -15.91 -17.04
CA HIS A 150 7.00 -15.21 -15.79
C HIS A 150 8.26 -14.80 -15.03
N ALA A 151 8.21 -13.61 -14.42
CA ALA A 151 9.15 -13.14 -13.42
C ALA A 151 8.49 -12.06 -12.55
N GLU A 152 8.64 -12.10 -11.23
CA GLU A 152 8.04 -11.07 -10.36
C GLU A 152 8.68 -9.70 -10.61
N GLY A 153 10.02 -9.63 -10.60
CA GLY A 153 10.78 -8.43 -10.92
C GLY A 153 10.66 -7.26 -9.95
N GLY A 154 9.73 -7.30 -9.00
CA GLY A 154 9.50 -6.26 -8.02
C GLY A 154 8.81 -6.76 -6.76
N ASN A 155 8.56 -5.86 -5.82
CA ASN A 155 8.02 -6.17 -4.49
C ASN A 155 6.99 -5.13 -4.04
N THR A 156 6.30 -5.42 -2.93
CA THR A 156 5.34 -4.52 -2.28
C THR A 156 5.88 -3.89 -0.99
N GLU A 157 7.20 -3.95 -0.76
CA GLU A 157 7.79 -3.43 0.47
C GLU A 157 7.53 -1.93 0.59
N SER A 158 7.03 -1.50 1.75
CA SER A 158 6.72 -0.08 1.97
C SER A 158 7.96 0.79 1.74
N ARG A 159 7.82 1.81 0.88
CA ARG A 159 8.83 2.87 0.66
C ARG A 159 8.85 3.93 1.75
N ASN A 160 7.98 3.79 2.76
CA ASN A 160 7.95 4.66 3.91
C ASN A 160 8.60 3.98 5.11
N ASP A 161 9.25 4.75 5.96
CA ASP A 161 9.93 4.28 7.18
C ASP A 161 11.03 3.23 6.90
N PHE A 162 11.74 3.36 5.76
CA PHE A 162 12.87 2.49 5.38
C PHE A 162 13.94 2.41 6.47
N PHE A 163 14.19 3.55 7.15
CA PHE A 163 14.77 3.58 8.48
C PHE A 163 14.26 4.79 9.27
N THR A 164 14.23 4.68 10.59
CA THR A 164 13.74 5.72 11.50
C THR A 164 14.80 6.00 12.57
N PRO A 165 15.22 7.27 12.76
CA PRO A 165 16.08 7.61 13.88
C PRO A 165 15.30 7.42 15.19
N THR A 166 15.93 6.80 16.16
CA THR A 166 15.38 6.54 17.49
C THR A 166 16.03 7.43 18.55
N GLY A 167 17.24 7.89 18.30
CA GLY A 167 17.97 8.86 19.10
C GLY A 167 19.26 9.26 18.40
N PHE A 168 19.88 10.34 18.86
CA PHE A 168 21.23 10.67 18.43
C PHE A 168 22.05 11.31 19.55
N ARG A 169 23.36 11.30 19.37
CA ARG A 169 24.34 11.86 20.29
C ARG A 169 25.26 12.81 19.54
N THR A 170 25.58 13.94 20.14
CA THR A 170 26.70 14.79 19.70
C THR A 170 27.91 14.49 20.55
N VAL A 171 29.09 14.40 19.93
CA VAL A 171 30.38 14.27 20.61
C VAL A 171 31.24 15.47 20.27
N ASP A 172 31.72 16.20 21.27
CA ASP A 172 32.65 17.30 21.07
C ASP A 172 34.11 16.81 20.96
N THR A 173 35.04 17.70 20.61
CA THR A 173 36.47 17.34 20.49
C THR A 173 37.13 16.92 21.81
N ASN A 174 36.49 17.14 22.96
CA ASN A 174 36.96 16.68 24.27
C ASN A 174 36.33 15.33 24.69
N GLY A 175 35.43 14.78 23.86
CA GLY A 175 34.70 13.55 24.13
C GLY A 175 33.45 13.73 25.01
N ALA A 176 32.99 14.97 25.24
CA ALA A 176 31.73 15.20 25.92
C ALA A 176 30.55 14.80 25.03
N ILE A 177 29.60 14.06 25.60
CA ILE A 177 28.45 13.50 24.89
C ILE A 177 27.17 14.21 25.36
N THR A 178 26.33 14.61 24.40
CA THR A 178 24.96 15.07 24.66
C THR A 178 24.00 14.17 23.89
N GLU A 179 22.96 13.69 24.58
CA GLU A 179 21.94 12.78 24.04
C GLU A 179 20.66 13.54 23.65
N TYR A 180 20.03 13.10 22.56
CA TYR A 180 18.80 13.64 22.03
C TYR A 180 17.86 12.49 21.67
N ASP A 181 16.59 12.63 22.07
CA ASP A 181 15.51 11.75 21.62
C ASP A 181 15.05 12.21 20.24
N ALA A 182 15.09 11.30 19.26
CA ALA A 182 14.74 11.63 17.88
C ALA A 182 13.25 12.00 17.72
N THR A 183 12.40 11.59 18.65
CA THR A 183 10.96 11.93 18.62
C THR A 183 10.66 13.34 19.11
N ASN A 184 11.64 14.02 19.72
CA ASN A 184 11.53 15.40 20.21
C ASN A 184 12.10 16.41 19.20
N TYR A 185 11.72 16.28 17.92
CA TYR A 185 12.02 17.28 16.90
C TYR A 185 11.20 18.56 17.11
N VAL A 186 11.73 19.71 16.69
CA VAL A 186 11.06 21.02 16.81
C VAL A 186 10.25 21.40 15.59
N ASP A 187 10.57 20.81 14.44
CA ASP A 187 9.90 21.01 13.16
C ASP A 187 10.16 19.79 12.25
N ALA A 188 9.31 19.59 11.24
CA ALA A 188 9.41 18.45 10.34
C ALA A 188 8.73 18.71 8.99
N ALA A 189 9.05 17.88 7.99
CA ALA A 189 8.30 17.82 6.74
C ALA A 189 6.83 17.41 6.99
N ASP A 190 5.93 17.91 6.14
CA ASP A 190 4.49 17.66 6.23
C ASP A 190 4.18 16.15 6.16
N GLY A 191 3.33 15.68 7.08
CA GLY A 191 2.86 14.29 7.12
C GLY A 191 3.69 13.34 7.98
N LEU A 192 4.81 13.79 8.56
CA LEU A 192 5.52 13.06 9.61
C LEU A 192 4.76 13.13 10.93
N ILE A 193 4.62 11.98 11.61
CA ILE A 193 3.96 11.89 12.91
C ILE A 193 4.82 11.14 13.93
N THR A 194 4.59 11.43 15.20
CA THR A 194 5.13 10.66 16.32
C THR A 194 4.05 9.69 16.82
N ALA A 195 4.30 8.38 16.68
CA ALA A 195 3.34 7.34 17.05
C ALA A 195 3.92 6.39 18.11
N SER A 196 3.10 6.03 19.09
CA SER A 196 3.45 5.05 20.13
C SER A 196 2.77 3.71 19.88
N ARG A 197 3.57 2.63 19.78
CA ARG A 197 3.06 1.26 19.66
C ARG A 197 3.87 0.33 20.56
N PHE A 198 3.17 -0.52 21.32
CA PHE A 198 3.79 -1.47 22.27
C PHE A 198 4.81 -0.81 23.24
N GLY A 199 4.52 0.41 23.71
CA GLY A 199 5.38 1.14 24.64
C GLY A 199 6.63 1.78 24.02
N ARG A 200 6.77 1.79 22.69
CA ARG A 200 7.83 2.49 21.96
C ARG A 200 7.24 3.63 21.14
N THR A 201 7.85 4.81 21.25
CA THR A 201 7.49 6.00 20.48
C THR A 201 8.51 6.18 19.36
N MET A 202 8.04 6.39 18.13
CA MET A 202 8.89 6.55 16.97
C MET A 202 8.29 7.56 15.99
N ILE A 203 9.16 8.17 15.18
CA ILE A 203 8.76 8.93 14.00
C ILE A 203 8.19 7.95 12.97
N ARG A 204 7.16 8.37 12.24
CA ARG A 204 6.45 7.56 11.24
C ARG A 204 6.09 8.39 10.02
N GLY A 205 5.99 7.70 8.89
CA GLY A 205 5.62 8.29 7.60
C GLY A 205 6.80 8.88 6.83
N ILE A 206 8.05 8.52 7.17
CA ILE A 206 9.27 9.03 6.51
C ILE A 206 9.27 8.61 5.05
N LYS A 207 9.31 9.58 4.12
CA LYS A 207 9.45 9.40 2.67
C LYS A 207 10.80 9.95 2.18
N ASP A 208 11.13 9.64 0.92
CA ASP A 208 12.27 10.28 0.26
C ASP A 208 12.14 11.81 0.26
N GLY A 209 13.18 12.49 0.74
CA GLY A 209 13.27 13.94 0.83
C GLY A 209 12.66 14.56 2.09
N ASP A 210 11.97 13.78 2.93
CA ASP A 210 11.44 14.25 4.20
C ASP A 210 12.56 14.62 5.17
N TRP A 211 12.23 15.43 6.17
CA TRP A 211 13.20 15.89 7.15
C TRP A 211 12.60 16.13 8.52
N VAL A 212 13.44 16.05 9.55
CA VAL A 212 13.13 16.50 10.92
C VAL A 212 14.22 17.45 11.41
N ALA A 213 13.83 18.45 12.20
CA ALA A 213 14.73 19.48 12.72
C ALA A 213 14.89 19.39 14.24
N TYR A 214 16.12 19.56 14.73
CA TYR A 214 16.45 19.64 16.15
C TYR A 214 17.13 20.96 16.45
N SER A 215 16.54 21.76 17.33
CA SER A 215 17.05 23.10 17.61
C SER A 215 18.17 23.13 18.63
N GLY A 216 19.04 24.13 18.50
CA GLY A 216 19.96 24.51 19.58
C GLY A 216 21.14 23.55 19.78
N VAL A 217 21.49 22.76 18.78
CA VAL A 217 22.66 21.89 18.83
C VAL A 217 23.92 22.74 18.73
N ASN A 218 24.81 22.61 19.72
CA ASN A 218 26.05 23.40 19.74
C ASN A 218 27.08 22.87 18.72
N MET A 219 27.34 23.64 17.69
CA MET A 219 28.32 23.34 16.64
C MET A 219 29.77 23.67 17.05
N THR A 220 29.95 24.40 18.16
CA THR A 220 31.28 24.78 18.64
C THR A 220 32.03 23.53 19.08
N ASN A 221 33.15 23.23 18.42
CA ASN A 221 33.97 22.04 18.66
C ASN A 221 33.21 20.71 18.49
N LEU A 222 32.13 20.68 17.69
CA LEU A 222 31.43 19.45 17.38
C LEU A 222 32.34 18.56 16.51
N ASP A 223 32.60 17.34 16.99
CA ASP A 223 33.51 16.40 16.35
C ASP A 223 32.77 15.33 15.53
N SER A 224 31.73 14.76 16.12
CA SER A 224 30.93 13.72 15.48
C SER A 224 29.49 13.68 15.99
N LEU A 225 28.64 13.02 15.21
CA LEU A 225 27.30 12.60 15.59
C LEU A 225 27.28 11.07 15.66
N ILE A 226 26.49 10.52 16.57
CA ILE A 226 26.21 9.09 16.61
C ILE A 226 24.69 8.93 16.57
N ILE A 227 24.16 8.32 15.52
CA ILE A 227 22.72 8.20 15.31
C ILE A 227 22.29 6.74 15.47
N ASP A 228 21.25 6.50 16.25
CA ASP A 228 20.65 5.19 16.46
C ASP A 228 19.43 5.03 15.54
N PHE A 229 19.44 4.03 14.66
CA PHE A 229 18.35 3.76 13.74
C PHE A 229 17.62 2.46 14.07
N ASN A 230 16.31 2.47 13.83
CA ASN A 230 15.53 1.28 13.53
C ASN A 230 15.44 1.15 12.00
N ILE A 231 15.90 0.04 11.44
CA ILE A 231 16.07 -0.17 10.00
C ILE A 231 15.08 -1.25 9.56
N ALA A 232 14.12 -0.85 8.74
CA ALA A 232 13.18 -1.77 8.09
C ALA A 232 13.80 -2.35 6.81
N THR A 233 14.45 -1.50 6.02
CA THR A 233 15.06 -1.84 4.72
C THR A 233 16.49 -1.33 4.67
N ASN A 234 17.42 -2.14 4.17
CA ASN A 234 18.80 -1.70 3.98
C ASN A 234 18.91 -0.76 2.78
N GLY A 235 19.81 0.20 2.90
CA GLY A 235 20.05 1.21 1.88
C GLY A 235 19.34 2.52 2.20
N GLY A 236 19.58 3.52 1.35
CA GLY A 236 19.15 4.89 1.55
C GLY A 236 20.15 5.66 2.40
N SER A 237 19.97 6.97 2.52
CA SER A 237 20.92 7.81 3.24
C SER A 237 20.25 8.87 4.10
N VAL A 238 20.93 9.24 5.18
CA VAL A 238 20.58 10.42 5.97
C VAL A 238 21.60 11.51 5.70
N GLU A 239 21.12 12.70 5.38
CA GLU A 239 21.94 13.91 5.24
C GLU A 239 21.69 14.81 6.45
N ILE A 240 22.75 15.17 7.17
CA ILE A 240 22.67 16.13 8.28
C ILE A 240 23.01 17.50 7.72
N ARG A 241 22.02 18.39 7.73
CA ARG A 241 22.10 19.76 7.22
C ARG A 241 21.93 20.78 8.33
N VAL A 242 22.42 21.99 8.10
CA VAL A 242 22.37 23.08 9.09
C VAL A 242 21.42 24.18 8.64
N ASP A 243 20.61 24.67 9.59
CA ASP A 243 19.71 25.83 9.51
C ASP A 243 18.54 25.74 8.50
N ALA A 244 18.56 24.80 7.56
CA ALA A 244 17.46 24.52 6.62
C ALA A 244 17.54 23.11 6.02
N PRO A 245 16.43 22.52 5.53
CA PRO A 245 16.45 21.22 4.84
C PRO A 245 17.21 21.27 3.50
N THR A 246 17.40 22.45 2.92
CA THR A 246 18.26 22.69 1.75
C THR A 246 19.62 23.28 2.12
N GLY A 247 19.93 23.36 3.43
CA GLY A 247 21.17 23.93 3.95
C GLY A 247 22.40 23.08 3.66
N ASN A 248 23.56 23.56 4.10
CA ASN A 248 24.82 22.87 3.90
C ASN A 248 24.83 21.51 4.61
N ILE A 249 25.24 20.46 3.90
CA ILE A 249 25.47 19.14 4.48
C ILE A 249 26.75 19.19 5.33
N ILE A 250 26.65 18.81 6.59
CA ILE A 250 27.78 18.73 7.52
C ILE A 250 28.19 17.29 7.84
N ALA A 251 27.30 16.33 7.60
CA ALA A 251 27.55 14.90 7.73
C ALA A 251 26.50 14.13 6.93
N GLY A 252 26.77 12.87 6.62
CA GLY A 252 25.78 11.96 6.08
C GLY A 252 26.29 10.53 6.06
N THR A 253 25.39 9.58 5.98
CA THR A 253 25.74 8.16 5.85
C THR A 253 24.66 7.42 5.07
N THR A 254 25.07 6.37 4.36
CA THR A 254 24.16 5.30 3.95
C THR A 254 23.79 4.47 5.18
N VAL A 255 22.53 4.04 5.27
CA VAL A 255 22.02 3.27 6.41
C VAL A 255 21.84 1.80 6.01
N GLU A 256 22.81 0.98 6.40
CA GLU A 256 22.84 -0.46 6.12
C GLU A 256 23.34 -1.22 7.35
N THR A 257 22.78 -2.40 7.60
CA THR A 257 23.21 -3.26 8.70
C THR A 257 23.15 -4.74 8.31
N ASP A 258 24.14 -5.51 8.77
CA ASP A 258 24.17 -6.98 8.68
C ASP A 258 23.57 -7.65 9.93
N LYS A 259 23.07 -6.86 10.89
CA LYS A 259 22.47 -7.39 12.12
C LYS A 259 21.14 -8.09 11.83
N GLU A 260 20.93 -9.23 12.48
CA GLU A 260 19.63 -9.91 12.45
C GLU A 260 18.56 -9.06 13.16
N GLY A 261 17.40 -8.94 12.50
CA GLY A 261 16.25 -8.19 12.98
C GLY A 261 15.15 -9.10 13.50
N ASN A 262 14.12 -8.51 14.09
CA ASN A 262 12.86 -9.18 14.36
C ASN A 262 11.71 -8.46 13.62
N PHE A 263 10.47 -8.81 13.93
CA PHE A 263 9.28 -8.18 13.35
C PHE A 263 9.25 -6.63 13.51
N PHE A 264 10.01 -6.08 14.45
CA PHE A 264 10.12 -4.64 14.69
C PHE A 264 11.33 -3.98 14.00
N GLY A 265 12.00 -4.66 13.08
CA GLY A 265 13.15 -4.15 12.34
C GLY A 265 14.51 -4.51 12.96
N ARG A 266 15.57 -3.93 12.40
CA ARG A 266 16.97 -4.10 12.82
C ARG A 266 17.46 -2.83 13.51
N SER A 267 18.02 -2.92 14.71
CA SER A 267 18.56 -1.74 15.41
C SER A 267 20.07 -1.66 15.23
N ASP A 268 20.55 -0.51 14.74
CA ASP A 268 21.98 -0.26 14.60
C ASP A 268 22.36 1.20 14.84
N THR A 269 23.64 1.44 15.08
CA THR A 269 24.21 2.72 15.50
C THR A 269 25.30 3.16 14.53
N PHE A 270 25.19 4.39 14.04
CA PHE A 270 26.05 4.94 12.99
C PHE A 270 26.84 6.13 13.53
N PRO A 271 28.18 6.03 13.64
CA PRO A 271 29.02 7.17 13.91
C PRO A 271 29.30 7.96 12.63
N LEU A 272 29.00 9.26 12.63
CA LEU A 272 29.21 10.18 11.52
C LEU A 272 30.23 11.24 11.92
N LYS A 273 31.28 11.40 11.12
CA LYS A 273 32.20 12.52 11.29
C LYS A 273 31.52 13.81 10.79
N VAL A 274 31.57 14.86 11.60
CA VAL A 274 31.00 16.15 11.24
C VAL A 274 32.08 17.05 10.66
N ASN A 275 31.79 17.67 9.50
CA ASN A 275 32.51 18.82 9.00
C ASN A 275 31.70 20.07 9.33
N THR A 276 32.13 20.84 10.33
CA THR A 276 31.39 22.02 10.79
C THR A 276 31.40 23.17 9.77
N LEU A 277 32.25 23.12 8.73
CA LEU A 277 32.38 24.18 7.72
C LEU A 277 32.71 25.56 8.33
N GLY A 278 33.30 25.59 9.54
CA GLY A 278 33.56 26.81 10.30
C GLY A 278 32.33 27.39 11.02
N ILE A 279 31.18 26.71 10.98
CA ILE A 279 29.97 27.09 11.70
C ILE A 279 30.18 26.83 13.21
N THR A 280 29.79 27.81 14.03
CA THR A 280 29.90 27.74 15.49
C THR A 280 28.61 28.21 16.16
N GLY A 281 28.52 27.99 17.47
CA GLY A 281 27.34 28.33 18.29
C GLY A 281 26.17 27.34 18.14
N PRO A 282 25.05 27.60 18.82
CA PRO A 282 23.84 26.80 18.68
C PRO A 282 23.24 26.97 17.27
N ARG A 283 22.91 25.84 16.64
CA ARG A 283 22.31 25.75 15.31
C ARG A 283 21.20 24.71 15.27
N ASP A 284 20.36 24.81 14.27
CA ASP A 284 19.34 23.81 14.02
C ASP A 284 19.90 22.76 13.06
N LEU A 285 19.78 21.48 13.45
CA LEU A 285 20.17 20.36 12.60
C LEU A 285 18.96 19.73 11.94
N TYR A 286 19.02 19.60 10.63
CA TYR A 286 18.02 18.96 9.79
C TYR A 286 18.52 17.59 9.38
N PHE A 287 17.76 16.55 9.69
CA PHE A 287 18.03 15.19 9.25
C PHE A 287 17.15 14.96 8.04
N VAL A 288 17.73 14.97 6.83
CA VAL A 288 17.02 14.75 5.58
C VAL A 288 17.17 13.30 5.17
N PHE A 289 16.06 12.61 4.96
CA PHE A 289 16.01 11.19 4.66
C PHE A 289 15.98 10.97 3.14
N ARG A 290 16.76 9.99 2.68
CA ARG A 290 16.83 9.58 1.28
C ARG A 290 16.55 8.11 1.18
N GLU A 291 15.66 7.76 0.27
CA GLU A 291 15.29 6.37 0.05
C GLU A 291 16.46 5.55 -0.55
N PRO A 292 16.55 4.22 -0.26
CA PRO A 292 17.40 3.32 -1.00
C PRO A 292 17.26 3.42 -2.52
N GLU A 293 18.39 3.67 -3.21
CA GLU A 293 18.49 3.42 -4.66
C GLU A 293 18.45 1.91 -4.90
N THR A 294 17.24 1.38 -5.12
CA THR A 294 17.07 -0.03 -5.52
C THR A 294 17.04 -0.09 -7.04
N PRO A 295 17.77 -1.01 -7.69
CA PRO A 295 17.59 -1.24 -9.12
C PRO A 295 16.11 -1.49 -9.42
N ALA A 296 15.60 -0.89 -10.50
CA ALA A 296 14.20 -1.02 -10.91
C ALA A 296 13.73 -2.48 -10.96
N THR A 297 14.61 -3.38 -11.41
CA THR A 297 14.43 -4.84 -11.40
C THR A 297 15.75 -5.53 -11.77
N ASP A 298 15.80 -6.86 -11.71
CA ASP A 298 16.96 -7.63 -12.17
C ASP A 298 16.99 -7.78 -13.70
N LYS A 299 18.19 -8.07 -14.24
CA LYS A 299 18.39 -8.21 -15.69
C LYS A 299 17.58 -9.36 -16.30
N ALA A 300 17.37 -10.47 -15.58
CA ALA A 300 16.64 -11.61 -16.10
C ALA A 300 15.16 -11.25 -16.31
N THR A 301 14.57 -10.46 -15.42
CA THR A 301 13.21 -9.91 -15.61
C THR A 301 13.12 -9.06 -16.88
N LEU A 302 14.09 -8.17 -17.13
CA LEU A 302 14.11 -7.36 -18.36
C LEU A 302 14.32 -8.20 -19.62
N ASP A 303 15.16 -9.23 -19.56
CA ASP A 303 15.38 -10.16 -20.66
C ASP A 303 14.10 -10.95 -20.98
N VAL A 304 13.34 -11.38 -19.95
CA VAL A 304 12.01 -11.99 -20.09
C VAL A 304 11.04 -11.03 -20.77
N ALA A 305 10.92 -9.80 -20.26
CA ALA A 305 10.04 -8.77 -20.82
C ALA A 305 10.35 -8.46 -22.28
N LYS A 306 11.64 -8.30 -22.61
CA LYS A 306 12.13 -8.00 -23.96
C LYS A 306 11.86 -9.14 -24.96
N SER A 307 11.81 -10.38 -24.49
CA SER A 307 11.61 -11.54 -25.35
C SER A 307 10.16 -11.75 -25.80
N ALA A 308 9.19 -11.11 -25.11
CA ALA A 308 7.76 -11.30 -25.32
C ALA A 308 7.16 -10.29 -26.31
N ASP A 309 6.08 -10.67 -26.99
CA ASP A 309 5.33 -9.77 -27.87
C ASP A 309 4.53 -8.73 -27.06
N VAL A 310 4.09 -9.13 -25.86
CA VAL A 310 3.36 -8.31 -24.89
C VAL A 310 3.89 -8.60 -23.49
N ALA A 311 4.12 -7.55 -22.70
CA ALA A 311 4.42 -7.66 -21.27
C ALA A 311 3.23 -7.16 -20.45
N ILE A 312 2.81 -7.92 -19.44
CA ILE A 312 1.70 -7.58 -18.55
C ILE A 312 2.27 -7.48 -17.14
N LEU A 313 2.20 -6.30 -16.53
CA LEU A 313 2.60 -6.10 -15.15
C LEU A 313 1.38 -6.09 -14.24
N PHE A 314 1.33 -7.06 -13.33
CA PHE A 314 0.41 -7.10 -12.21
C PHE A 314 1.07 -6.44 -11.00
N VAL A 315 0.61 -5.22 -10.72
CA VAL A 315 1.08 -4.37 -9.62
C VAL A 315 -0.06 -4.10 -8.66
N GLY A 316 0.25 -3.76 -7.41
CA GLY A 316 -0.81 -3.61 -6.44
C GLY A 316 -0.37 -3.18 -5.06
N THR A 317 -1.34 -3.20 -4.16
CA THR A 317 -1.16 -3.08 -2.71
C THR A 317 -1.54 -4.40 -2.05
N ASP A 318 -1.15 -4.58 -0.79
CA ASP A 318 -1.58 -5.70 0.06
C ASP A 318 -1.73 -5.26 1.53
N GLN A 319 -2.07 -6.21 2.39
CA GLN A 319 -2.26 -6.02 3.84
C GLN A 319 -1.02 -5.50 4.60
N SER A 320 0.18 -5.57 4.00
CA SER A 320 1.38 -4.97 4.57
C SER A 320 1.45 -3.47 4.29
N THR A 321 0.85 -3.03 3.19
CA THR A 321 0.88 -1.64 2.72
C THR A 321 -0.30 -0.82 3.21
N GLY A 322 -1.46 -1.44 3.45
CA GLY A 322 -2.63 -0.81 4.04
C GLY A 322 -3.67 -1.84 4.44
N ARG A 323 -4.31 -1.64 5.60
CA ARG A 323 -5.30 -2.55 6.19
C ARG A 323 -6.16 -1.83 7.22
N GLU A 324 -7.12 -2.52 7.84
CA GLU A 324 -7.80 -1.95 8.99
C GLU A 324 -6.80 -1.46 10.05
N GLU A 325 -7.12 -0.32 10.68
CA GLU A 325 -6.29 0.36 11.68
C GLU A 325 -4.95 0.90 11.14
N SER A 326 -4.71 0.87 9.82
CA SER A 326 -3.46 1.34 9.22
C SER A 326 -3.66 1.97 7.84
N ASP A 327 -3.70 3.30 7.81
CA ASP A 327 -3.75 4.07 6.58
C ASP A 327 -2.42 4.04 5.81
N ARG A 328 -2.52 4.25 4.50
CA ARG A 328 -1.36 4.52 3.64
C ARG A 328 -0.92 5.97 3.81
N PHE A 329 0.36 6.20 4.09
CA PHE A 329 0.93 7.56 4.14
C PHE A 329 1.30 8.13 2.76
N SER A 330 1.26 7.30 1.71
CA SER A 330 1.59 7.65 0.33
C SER A 330 0.57 7.04 -0.63
N LEU A 331 0.29 7.72 -1.74
CA LEU A 331 -0.49 7.16 -2.84
C LEU A 331 0.39 6.45 -3.88
N LYS A 332 1.73 6.53 -3.81
CA LYS A 332 2.61 5.81 -4.73
C LYS A 332 2.37 4.29 -4.68
N LEU A 333 2.65 3.61 -5.79
CA LEU A 333 2.75 2.15 -5.75
C LEU A 333 3.86 1.75 -4.77
N PRO A 334 3.61 0.73 -3.91
CA PRO A 334 4.60 0.30 -2.93
C PRO A 334 5.77 -0.42 -3.61
N GLY A 335 6.90 -0.52 -2.91
CA GLY A 335 8.13 -1.11 -3.42
C GLY A 335 8.67 -0.42 -4.67
N ASN A 336 9.37 -1.20 -5.49
CA ASN A 336 9.96 -0.75 -6.75
C ASN A 336 9.01 -0.88 -7.96
N GLN A 337 7.69 -0.96 -7.73
CA GLN A 337 6.73 -1.29 -8.79
C GLN A 337 6.65 -0.23 -9.89
N GLU A 338 6.75 1.06 -9.55
CA GLU A 338 6.75 2.13 -10.57
C GLU A 338 8.03 2.09 -11.41
N GLU A 339 9.18 1.84 -10.79
CA GLU A 339 10.46 1.67 -11.48
C GLU A 339 10.45 0.43 -12.38
N LEU A 340 9.89 -0.69 -11.90
CA LEU A 340 9.70 -1.91 -12.70
C LEU A 340 8.83 -1.63 -13.93
N ILE A 341 7.72 -0.90 -13.77
CA ILE A 341 6.85 -0.50 -14.89
C ILE A 341 7.64 0.26 -15.94
N LYS A 342 8.39 1.28 -15.53
CA LYS A 342 9.19 2.11 -16.44
C LYS A 342 10.27 1.30 -17.15
N ALA A 343 11.03 0.48 -16.39
CA ALA A 343 12.11 -0.33 -16.95
C ALA A 343 11.61 -1.39 -17.93
N VAL A 344 10.44 -2.01 -17.66
CA VAL A 344 9.80 -2.95 -18.60
C VAL A 344 9.30 -2.22 -19.84
N ALA A 345 8.65 -1.05 -19.69
CA ALA A 345 8.17 -0.26 -20.82
C ALA A 345 9.31 0.21 -21.75
N GLU A 346 10.52 0.44 -21.24
CA GLU A 346 11.70 0.76 -22.05
C GLU A 346 12.14 -0.39 -22.96
N VAL A 347 11.97 -1.65 -22.52
CA VAL A 347 12.40 -2.83 -23.29
C VAL A 347 11.25 -3.51 -24.04
N ASN A 348 9.99 -3.23 -23.69
CA ASN A 348 8.79 -3.75 -24.34
C ASN A 348 7.72 -2.65 -24.54
N PRO A 349 7.51 -2.14 -25.77
CA PRO A 349 6.55 -1.07 -26.07
C PRO A 349 5.08 -1.53 -26.10
N ASN A 350 4.83 -2.82 -25.88
CA ASN A 350 3.49 -3.38 -25.72
C ASN A 350 3.24 -3.74 -24.26
N THR A 351 3.55 -2.81 -23.35
CA THR A 351 3.39 -3.02 -21.91
C THR A 351 1.96 -2.71 -21.45
N ILE A 352 1.34 -3.66 -20.74
CA ILE A 352 0.01 -3.52 -20.12
C ILE A 352 0.18 -3.50 -18.61
N VAL A 353 -0.37 -2.51 -17.92
CA VAL A 353 -0.32 -2.43 -16.46
C VAL A 353 -1.69 -2.75 -15.86
N VAL A 354 -1.76 -3.79 -15.04
CA VAL A 354 -2.95 -4.18 -14.27
C VAL A 354 -2.71 -3.84 -12.80
N MET A 355 -3.52 -2.93 -12.27
CA MET A 355 -3.43 -2.41 -10.91
C MET A 355 -4.48 -3.04 -10.00
N GLN A 356 -4.02 -3.93 -9.12
CA GLN A 356 -4.77 -4.57 -8.05
C GLN A 356 -4.52 -3.85 -6.73
N THR A 357 -5.14 -2.68 -6.57
CA THR A 357 -4.86 -1.76 -5.45
C THR A 357 -6.09 -1.52 -4.58
N MET A 358 -5.86 -1.35 -3.28
CA MET A 358 -6.83 -0.88 -2.32
C MET A 358 -7.03 0.63 -2.51
N GLY A 359 -8.01 1.00 -3.34
CA GLY A 359 -8.22 2.39 -3.74
C GLY A 359 -7.21 2.87 -4.79
N MET A 360 -7.13 4.19 -4.96
CA MET A 360 -6.27 4.80 -5.97
C MET A 360 -4.77 4.74 -5.60
N VAL A 361 -3.94 4.81 -6.64
CA VAL A 361 -2.49 4.99 -6.55
C VAL A 361 -2.04 6.07 -7.53
N GLU A 362 -0.91 6.73 -7.27
CA GLU A 362 -0.32 7.69 -8.20
C GLU A 362 0.10 6.97 -9.49
N VAL A 363 -0.30 7.52 -10.62
CA VAL A 363 0.04 6.97 -11.95
C VAL A 363 0.70 8.00 -12.86
N GLU A 364 0.90 9.24 -12.39
CA GLU A 364 1.44 10.34 -13.21
C GLU A 364 2.82 10.00 -13.80
N GLY A 365 3.63 9.23 -13.08
CA GLY A 365 4.97 8.84 -13.50
C GLY A 365 5.02 7.93 -14.73
N PHE A 366 3.92 7.26 -15.09
CA PHE A 366 3.92 6.29 -16.20
C PHE A 366 2.65 6.32 -17.07
N LYS A 367 1.54 6.95 -16.66
CA LYS A 367 0.27 6.94 -17.41
C LYS A 367 0.39 7.48 -18.85
N ASN A 368 1.29 8.43 -19.08
CA ASN A 368 1.51 9.07 -20.37
C ASN A 368 2.65 8.42 -21.18
N ASP A 369 3.27 7.36 -20.65
CA ASP A 369 4.31 6.63 -21.39
C ASP A 369 3.67 5.96 -22.61
N PRO A 370 4.13 6.26 -23.84
CA PRO A 370 3.55 5.69 -25.05
C PRO A 370 3.87 4.20 -25.22
N ASN A 371 4.85 3.66 -24.49
CA ASN A 371 5.17 2.23 -24.43
C ASN A 371 4.24 1.45 -23.49
N ILE A 372 3.32 2.14 -22.81
CA ILE A 372 2.28 1.55 -21.97
C ILE A 372 0.90 1.80 -22.62
N PRO A 373 0.54 1.08 -23.69
CA PRO A 373 -0.74 1.31 -24.39
C PRO A 373 -1.97 0.91 -23.57
N GLY A 374 -1.85 0.09 -22.52
CA GLY A 374 -2.99 -0.39 -21.74
C GLY A 374 -2.83 -0.27 -20.23
N MET A 375 -3.88 0.16 -19.54
CA MET A 375 -3.96 0.20 -18.08
C MET A 375 -5.34 -0.26 -17.60
N ILE A 376 -5.37 -1.17 -16.63
CA ILE A 376 -6.60 -1.73 -16.04
C ILE A 376 -6.50 -1.57 -14.52
N PHE A 377 -7.57 -1.11 -13.87
CA PHE A 377 -7.71 -1.12 -12.42
C PHE A 377 -8.77 -2.14 -12.00
N THR A 378 -8.47 -2.99 -11.02
CA THR A 378 -9.37 -4.09 -10.62
C THR A 378 -9.90 -3.98 -9.20
N GLY A 379 -9.25 -3.20 -8.33
CA GLY A 379 -9.39 -3.44 -6.89
C GLY A 379 -8.99 -4.89 -6.53
N TYR A 380 -9.41 -5.37 -5.36
CA TYR A 380 -9.30 -6.79 -5.02
C TYR A 380 -10.48 -7.56 -5.63
N ASN A 381 -10.19 -8.32 -6.69
CA ASN A 381 -11.19 -8.82 -7.62
C ASN A 381 -11.73 -10.22 -7.28
N GLY A 382 -11.65 -10.59 -5.99
CA GLY A 382 -12.20 -11.83 -5.45
C GLY A 382 -11.57 -13.12 -5.96
N GLN A 383 -12.24 -14.25 -5.69
CA GLN A 383 -11.73 -15.59 -5.99
C GLN A 383 -11.48 -15.84 -7.49
N ALA A 384 -12.32 -15.28 -8.36
CA ALA A 384 -12.26 -15.49 -9.81
C ALA A 384 -11.29 -14.55 -10.55
N GLN A 385 -10.45 -13.80 -9.82
CA GLN A 385 -9.64 -12.71 -10.37
C GLN A 385 -8.80 -13.08 -11.59
N GLY A 386 -8.10 -14.22 -11.57
CA GLY A 386 -7.20 -14.62 -12.64
C GLY A 386 -7.91 -14.96 -13.95
N ILE A 387 -8.87 -15.89 -13.89
CA ILE A 387 -9.69 -16.27 -15.06
C ILE A 387 -10.48 -15.08 -15.60
N ALA A 388 -11.04 -14.24 -14.72
CA ALA A 388 -11.75 -13.04 -15.15
C ALA A 388 -10.82 -12.07 -15.90
N MET A 389 -9.59 -11.89 -15.42
CA MET A 389 -8.59 -11.07 -16.11
C MET A 389 -8.23 -11.64 -17.48
N ALA A 390 -8.01 -12.95 -17.59
CA ALA A 390 -7.72 -13.58 -18.88
C ALA A 390 -8.86 -13.36 -19.90
N LYS A 391 -10.13 -13.54 -19.48
CA LYS A 391 -11.31 -13.24 -20.31
C LYS A 391 -11.34 -11.80 -20.80
N ILE A 392 -10.94 -10.84 -19.96
CA ILE A 392 -10.84 -9.42 -20.32
C ILE A 392 -9.71 -9.18 -21.32
N LEU A 393 -8.52 -9.71 -21.03
CA LEU A 393 -7.32 -9.51 -21.85
C LEU A 393 -7.52 -10.03 -23.27
N PHE A 394 -8.14 -11.21 -23.44
CA PHE A 394 -8.44 -11.80 -24.75
C PHE A 394 -9.77 -11.34 -25.35
N GLY A 395 -10.51 -10.44 -24.67
CA GLY A 395 -11.72 -9.83 -25.21
C GLY A 395 -12.93 -10.76 -25.29
N GLU A 396 -12.97 -11.85 -24.52
CA GLU A 396 -14.19 -12.66 -24.35
C GLU A 396 -15.27 -11.83 -23.65
N VAL A 397 -14.85 -10.94 -22.75
CA VAL A 397 -15.71 -9.99 -22.04
C VAL A 397 -15.12 -8.59 -22.12
N ASN A 398 -15.97 -7.56 -22.09
CA ASN A 398 -15.57 -6.17 -22.06
C ASN A 398 -15.70 -5.62 -20.63
N PRO A 399 -14.63 -5.09 -20.01
CA PRO A 399 -14.71 -4.53 -18.67
C PRO A 399 -15.67 -3.33 -18.64
N GLY A 400 -16.72 -3.42 -17.82
CA GLY A 400 -17.80 -2.43 -17.74
C GLY A 400 -17.60 -1.37 -16.64
N GLY A 401 -16.60 -1.54 -15.79
CA GLY A 401 -16.41 -0.74 -14.59
C GLY A 401 -16.20 0.76 -14.86
N LYS A 402 -16.53 1.55 -13.85
CA LYS A 402 -16.20 2.98 -13.74
C LYS A 402 -15.56 3.22 -12.39
N THR A 403 -14.62 4.16 -12.31
CA THR A 403 -13.93 4.49 -11.07
C THR A 403 -14.96 4.98 -10.03
N PRO A 404 -15.08 4.34 -8.86
CA PRO A 404 -15.94 4.84 -7.78
C PRO A 404 -15.27 5.96 -6.98
N LEU A 405 -14.03 6.32 -7.32
CA LEU A 405 -13.17 7.26 -6.60
C LEU A 405 -12.63 8.33 -7.57
N THR A 406 -12.35 9.52 -7.04
CA THR A 406 -11.54 10.54 -7.73
C THR A 406 -10.08 10.10 -7.78
N TRP A 407 -9.46 10.17 -8.96
CA TRP A 407 -8.04 9.85 -9.14
C TRP A 407 -7.18 11.10 -9.01
N TYR A 408 -6.66 11.33 -7.81
CA TYR A 408 -5.75 12.44 -7.52
C TYR A 408 -4.37 12.21 -8.16
N LYS A 409 -3.66 13.29 -8.50
CA LYS A 409 -2.32 13.17 -9.11
C LYS A 409 -1.28 12.77 -8.08
N SER A 410 -1.41 13.32 -6.88
CA SER A 410 -0.53 13.04 -5.75
C SER A 410 -1.26 13.10 -4.41
N VAL A 411 -0.62 12.59 -3.35
CA VAL A 411 -1.09 12.77 -1.96
C VAL A 411 -1.31 14.25 -1.59
N ASN A 412 -0.60 15.19 -2.22
CA ASN A 412 -0.71 16.63 -1.96
C ASN A 412 -1.99 17.27 -2.53
N ASP A 413 -2.70 16.56 -3.42
CA ASP A 413 -4.00 17.03 -3.93
C ASP A 413 -5.18 16.58 -3.06
N LEU A 414 -4.91 15.77 -2.03
CA LEU A 414 -5.92 15.36 -1.06
C LEU A 414 -6.25 16.52 -0.11
N PRO A 415 -7.51 16.62 0.36
CA PRO A 415 -7.82 17.49 1.48
C PRO A 415 -7.06 17.05 2.73
N ASP A 416 -6.93 17.95 3.70
CA ASP A 416 -6.29 17.65 4.99
C ASP A 416 -6.89 16.38 5.61
N PHE A 417 -6.06 15.58 6.27
CA PHE A 417 -6.47 14.31 6.86
C PHE A 417 -7.63 14.48 7.86
N ASN A 418 -7.74 15.65 8.50
CA ASN A 418 -8.82 16.01 9.42
C ASN A 418 -10.00 16.76 8.77
N ASP A 419 -9.92 17.08 7.48
CA ASP A 419 -11.05 17.67 6.74
C ASP A 419 -12.03 16.57 6.31
N TYR A 420 -13.11 16.42 7.07
CA TYR A 420 -14.22 15.49 6.80
C TYR A 420 -15.43 16.19 6.14
N HIS A 421 -15.26 17.37 5.56
CA HIS A 421 -16.35 18.01 4.82
C HIS A 421 -16.69 17.21 3.56
N LEU A 422 -17.86 16.55 3.54
CA LEU A 422 -18.35 15.77 2.40
C LEU A 422 -18.79 16.62 1.19
N ARG A 423 -18.84 17.95 1.33
CA ARG A 423 -19.30 18.86 0.29
C ARG A 423 -18.29 19.96 0.09
N LYS A 424 -18.10 20.33 -1.18
CA LYS A 424 -17.32 21.50 -1.58
C LYS A 424 -17.78 22.75 -0.84
N GLY A 425 -16.86 23.38 -0.11
CA GLY A 425 -17.01 24.69 0.49
C GLY A 425 -16.32 25.78 -0.35
N PRO A 426 -16.34 27.03 0.14
CA PRO A 426 -15.62 28.15 -0.49
C PRO A 426 -14.10 27.93 -0.54
N GLU A 427 -13.56 27.18 0.43
CA GLU A 427 -12.11 27.00 0.63
C GLU A 427 -11.65 25.52 0.55
N ASN A 428 -12.57 24.56 0.36
CA ASN A 428 -12.21 23.15 0.21
C ASN A 428 -13.02 22.48 -0.90
N ASN A 429 -12.47 21.42 -1.49
CA ASN A 429 -13.14 20.70 -2.58
C ASN A 429 -14.14 19.64 -2.07
N GLY A 430 -14.24 19.46 -0.76
CA GLY A 430 -14.93 18.32 -0.14
C GLY A 430 -14.23 16.99 -0.41
N ARG A 431 -14.57 15.95 0.37
CA ARG A 431 -14.14 14.56 0.11
C ARG A 431 -15.01 13.84 -0.90
#